data_AF-A0A2J4R4Z0-F1
#
_entry.id   AF-A0A2J4R4Z0-F1
#
_cell.length_a   1.000
_cell.length_b   1.000
_cell.length_c   1.000
_cell.angle_alpha   90.00
_cell.angle_beta   90.00
_cell.angle_gamma   90.00
#
_symmetry.space_group_name_H-M   'P 1'
#
loop_
_entity.id
_entity.type
_entity.pdbx_description
1 polymer ?
#
loop_
_entity_poly.entity_id
_entity_poly.type
_entity_poly.pdbx_seq_one_letter_code
_entity_poly.pdbx_strand_id
1 'polypeptide(L)'
;MKFVDEATILVVAGDGGNGCVSFRREKYIPRGGPDGGDGGDGGDVWLEADENLNTLIDYRFEKSFRAERGQNGQSRDCTGKRGKDVTVKVPVGTRVIDQGTGETMGDMTKHGQR
;
A
#
# COMPACT_ATOMS: atom_id res chain seq x y z
N MET A 1 -23.28 13.10 20.89
CA MET A 1 -21.95 13.24 20.26
C MET A 1 -21.11 12.04 20.71
N LYS A 2 -20.68 11.17 19.79
CA LYS A 2 -19.82 10.01 20.12
C LYS A 2 -18.40 10.41 19.77
N PHE A 3 -17.58 10.66 20.78
CA PHE A 3 -16.16 10.97 20.63
C PHE A 3 -15.37 9.71 20.95
N VAL A 4 -14.63 9.21 19.97
CA VAL A 4 -13.62 8.18 20.17
C VAL A 4 -12.29 8.83 19.86
N ASP A 5 -11.46 8.90 20.90
CA ASP A 5 -10.15 9.54 20.87
C ASP A 5 -9.04 8.54 20.45
N GLU A 6 -9.30 7.24 20.66
CA GLU A 6 -8.34 6.18 20.38
C GLU A 6 -8.97 5.08 19.52
N ALA A 7 -8.25 4.71 18.46
CA ALA A 7 -8.60 3.59 17.61
C ALA A 7 -7.35 2.76 17.31
N THR A 8 -7.55 1.45 17.22
CA THR A 8 -6.52 0.50 16.82
C THR A 8 -6.91 -0.08 15.48
N ILE A 9 -6.06 0.10 14.49
CA ILE A 9 -6.25 -0.38 13.12
C ILE A 9 -5.08 -1.29 12.72
N LEU A 10 -5.37 -2.24 11.85
CA LEU A 10 -4.39 -3.08 11.18
C LEU A 10 -4.17 -2.54 9.78
N VAL A 11 -2.95 -2.10 9.51
CA VAL A 11 -2.50 -1.68 8.17
C VAL A 11 -1.63 -2.77 7.57
N VAL A 12 -1.87 -3.10 6.31
CA VAL A 12 -1.09 -4.11 5.57
C VAL A 12 -0.74 -3.53 4.20
N ALA A 13 0.56 -3.35 3.94
CA ALA A 13 1.04 -2.98 2.63
C ALA A 13 0.77 -4.09 1.60
N GLY A 14 0.81 -3.74 0.32
CA GLY A 14 0.71 -4.71 -0.76
C GLY A 14 1.97 -5.56 -0.82
N ASP A 15 1.81 -6.85 -1.10
CA ASP A 15 2.95 -7.69 -1.46
C ASP A 15 3.50 -7.30 -2.83
N GLY A 16 4.79 -7.57 -3.06
CA GLY A 16 5.37 -7.50 -4.40
C GLY A 16 4.79 -8.55 -5.35
N GLY A 17 4.72 -8.18 -6.62
CA GLY A 17 4.49 -9.11 -7.72
C GLY A 17 5.67 -10.05 -7.89
N ASN A 18 5.42 -11.25 -8.42
CA ASN A 18 6.50 -12.18 -8.73
C ASN A 18 7.11 -11.86 -10.11
N GLY A 19 8.42 -12.03 -10.25
CA GLY A 19 9.08 -12.04 -11.56
C GLY A 19 8.60 -13.20 -12.44
N CYS A 20 8.74 -13.03 -13.76
CA CYS A 20 8.41 -14.05 -14.74
C CYS A 20 9.66 -14.75 -15.22
N VAL A 21 9.61 -16.08 -15.40
CA VAL A 21 10.65 -16.81 -16.15
C VAL A 21 10.08 -17.13 -17.52
N SER A 22 10.58 -16.44 -18.54
CA SER A 22 10.14 -16.59 -19.93
C SER A 22 11.33 -16.60 -20.88
N PHE A 23 11.16 -17.23 -22.05
CA PHE A 23 12.12 -17.20 -23.15
C PHE A 23 11.42 -16.87 -24.46
N ARG A 24 12.04 -16.04 -25.31
CA ARG A 24 11.48 -15.69 -26.62
C ARG A 24 11.50 -16.90 -27.54
N ARG A 25 10.36 -17.16 -28.17
CA ARG A 25 10.17 -18.23 -29.15
C ARG A 25 9.59 -17.65 -30.43
N GLU A 26 10.44 -17.50 -31.45
CA GLU A 26 10.07 -16.95 -32.75
C GLU A 26 10.50 -17.91 -33.87
N LYS A 27 9.69 -18.03 -34.92
CA LYS A 27 9.82 -19.06 -35.96
C LYS A 27 11.20 -19.10 -36.64
N TYR A 28 11.89 -17.96 -36.72
CA TYR A 28 13.19 -17.82 -37.39
C TYR A 28 14.35 -17.50 -36.42
N ILE A 29 14.10 -17.60 -35.11
CA ILE A 29 15.10 -17.33 -34.06
C ILE A 29 15.26 -18.59 -33.21
N PRO A 30 16.32 -19.41 -33.44
CA PRO A 30 16.47 -20.68 -32.75
C PRO A 30 16.76 -20.55 -31.24
N ARG A 31 17.27 -19.39 -30.79
CA ARG A 31 17.54 -19.08 -29.37
C ARG A 31 17.19 -17.63 -29.07
N GLY A 32 15.94 -17.35 -28.70
CA GLY A 32 15.45 -15.99 -28.48
C GLY A 32 15.92 -15.29 -27.20
N GLY A 33 16.66 -15.97 -26.33
CA GLY A 33 17.10 -15.44 -25.03
C GLY A 33 15.97 -15.40 -23.98
N PRO A 34 16.30 -15.13 -22.71
CA PRO A 34 15.32 -14.89 -21.66
C PRO A 34 14.59 -13.56 -21.90
N ASP A 35 13.28 -13.51 -21.64
CA ASP A 35 12.43 -12.32 -21.76
C ASP A 35 11.38 -12.22 -20.65
N GLY A 36 11.75 -12.68 -19.46
CA GLY A 36 10.90 -12.57 -18.28
C GLY A 36 10.98 -11.18 -17.66
N GLY A 37 9.83 -10.50 -17.55
CA GLY A 37 9.75 -9.22 -16.84
C GLY A 37 9.70 -9.38 -15.32
N ASP A 38 10.03 -8.30 -14.62
CA ASP A 38 9.99 -8.22 -13.15
C ASP A 38 8.56 -8.08 -12.62
N GLY A 39 8.36 -8.42 -11.34
CA GLY A 39 7.12 -8.11 -10.64
C GLY A 39 7.01 -6.62 -10.33
N GLY A 40 5.79 -6.10 -10.27
CA GLY A 40 5.52 -4.73 -9.81
C GLY A 40 5.55 -4.65 -8.29
N ASP A 41 5.85 -3.47 -7.76
CA ASP A 41 5.83 -3.22 -6.31
C ASP A 41 4.41 -3.33 -5.74
N GLY A 42 4.33 -3.65 -4.45
CA GLY A 42 3.07 -3.54 -3.72
C GLY A 42 2.64 -2.09 -3.51
N GLY A 43 1.35 -1.88 -3.24
CA GLY A 43 0.86 -0.57 -2.83
C GLY A 43 1.23 -0.25 -1.38
N ASP A 44 1.38 1.05 -1.10
CA ASP A 44 1.66 1.55 0.25
C ASP A 44 0.36 1.85 1.01
N VAL A 45 0.44 1.90 2.34
CA VAL A 45 -0.64 2.41 3.19
C VAL A 45 -0.21 3.74 3.79
N TRP A 46 -0.92 4.80 3.45
CA TRP A 46 -0.68 6.16 3.93
C TRP A 46 -1.73 6.56 4.94
N LEU A 47 -1.32 7.35 5.93
CA LEU A 47 -2.24 8.15 6.72
C LEU A 47 -2.30 9.55 6.13
N GLU A 48 -3.47 10.17 6.08
CA GLU A 48 -3.61 11.55 5.59
C GLU A 48 -4.46 12.38 6.56
N ALA A 49 -3.96 13.53 6.95
CA ALA A 49 -4.68 14.43 7.85
C ALA A 49 -5.79 15.20 7.12
N ASP A 50 -7.04 15.07 7.55
CA ASP A 50 -8.18 15.79 6.98
C ASP A 50 -8.83 16.69 8.05
N GLU A 51 -8.96 17.99 7.76
CA GLU A 51 -9.58 18.97 8.67
C GLU A 51 -11.11 18.80 8.76
N ASN A 52 -11.71 18.11 7.78
CA ASN A 52 -13.15 17.84 7.78
C ASN A 52 -13.52 16.68 8.72
N LEU A 53 -12.54 15.95 9.25
CA LEU A 53 -12.73 14.85 10.17
C LEU A 53 -12.53 15.31 11.62
N ASN A 54 -13.48 14.93 12.47
CA ASN A 54 -13.50 15.35 13.88
C ASN A 54 -13.23 14.21 14.88
N THR A 55 -13.34 12.95 14.46
CA THR A 55 -13.22 11.79 15.36
C THR A 55 -12.72 10.56 14.63
N LEU A 56 -12.16 9.60 15.38
CA LEU A 56 -11.71 8.30 14.88
C LEU A 56 -12.81 7.22 14.92
N ILE A 57 -14.09 7.61 14.97
CA ILE A 57 -15.20 6.67 15.14
C ILE A 57 -15.28 5.63 14.02
N ASP A 58 -14.95 6.02 12.79
CA ASP A 58 -15.03 5.13 11.62
C ASP A 58 -14.08 3.94 11.75
N TYR A 59 -12.92 4.17 12.37
CA TYR A 59 -11.90 3.17 12.66
C TYR A 59 -12.28 2.17 13.77
N ARG A 60 -13.42 2.38 14.45
CA ARG A 60 -13.99 1.33 15.31
C ARG A 60 -14.70 0.24 14.51
N PHE A 61 -15.27 0.60 13.36
CA PHE A 61 -16.04 -0.33 12.53
C PHE A 61 -15.14 -0.97 11.48
N GLU A 62 -14.37 -0.17 10.75
CA GLU A 62 -13.40 -0.64 9.78
C GLU A 62 -11.99 -0.61 10.38
N LYS A 63 -11.48 -1.80 10.71
CA LYS A 63 -10.21 -1.96 11.43
C LYS A 63 -9.07 -2.47 10.55
N SER A 64 -9.30 -2.83 9.29
CA SER A 64 -8.26 -3.42 8.44
C SER A 64 -8.18 -2.71 7.10
N PHE A 65 -7.01 -2.13 6.82
CA PHE A 65 -6.72 -1.43 5.57
C PHE A 65 -5.60 -2.17 4.86
N ARG A 66 -5.87 -2.64 3.65
CA ARG A 66 -4.94 -3.47 2.87
C ARG A 66 -4.69 -2.85 1.51
N ALA A 67 -3.45 -2.51 1.22
CA ALA A 67 -3.05 -2.03 -0.10
C ALA A 67 -3.00 -3.18 -1.12
N GLU A 68 -3.06 -2.83 -2.41
CA GLU A 68 -3.14 -3.82 -3.48
C GLU A 68 -1.77 -4.47 -3.72
N ARG A 69 -1.78 -5.78 -3.98
CA ARG A 69 -0.59 -6.54 -4.39
C ARG A 69 -0.11 -6.10 -5.78
N GLY A 70 1.20 -5.99 -5.96
CA GLY A 70 1.82 -5.74 -7.26
C GLY A 70 1.53 -6.85 -8.28
N GLN A 71 1.42 -6.49 -9.55
CA GLN A 71 1.18 -7.46 -10.61
C GLN A 71 2.45 -8.28 -10.87
N ASN A 72 2.30 -9.56 -11.23
CA ASN A 72 3.43 -10.36 -11.67
C ASN A 72 3.98 -9.84 -13.01
N GLY A 73 5.27 -10.04 -13.24
CA GLY A 73 5.89 -9.83 -14.55
C GLY A 73 5.33 -10.78 -15.61
N GLN A 74 5.57 -10.45 -16.87
CA GLN A 74 5.12 -11.23 -18.02
C GLN A 74 6.26 -11.40 -19.04
N SER A 75 6.04 -12.24 -20.05
CA SER A 75 6.97 -12.39 -21.18
C SER A 75 7.20 -11.07 -21.91
N ARG A 76 8.22 -11.03 -22.76
CA ARG A 76 8.67 -9.84 -23.51
C ARG A 76 9.14 -8.69 -22.61
N ASP A 77 9.84 -9.04 -21.52
CA ASP A 77 10.41 -8.08 -20.57
C ASP A 77 9.35 -7.13 -19.99
N CYS A 78 8.11 -7.63 -19.85
CA CYS A 78 6.97 -6.83 -19.42
C CYS A 78 6.89 -6.81 -17.89
N THR A 79 7.35 -5.72 -17.28
CA THR A 79 7.28 -5.51 -15.83
C THR A 79 5.83 -5.36 -15.35
N GLY A 80 5.52 -6.02 -14.24
CA GLY A 80 4.23 -5.91 -13.58
C GLY A 80 3.94 -4.50 -13.08
N LYS A 81 2.66 -4.11 -13.08
CA LYS A 81 2.22 -2.83 -12.54
C LYS A 81 2.32 -2.80 -11.02
N ARG A 82 2.65 -1.62 -10.47
CA ARG A 82 2.59 -1.34 -9.03
C ARG A 82 1.13 -1.44 -8.53
N GLY A 83 0.95 -2.03 -7.36
CA GLY A 83 -0.33 -2.05 -6.67
C GLY A 83 -0.81 -0.66 -6.28
N LYS A 84 -2.13 -0.45 -6.20
CA LYS A 84 -2.72 0.78 -5.69
C LYS A 84 -2.51 0.95 -4.20
N ASP A 85 -2.18 2.18 -3.83
CA ASP A 85 -2.05 2.60 -2.45
C ASP A 85 -3.42 2.74 -1.79
N VAL A 86 -3.44 2.61 -0.47
CA VAL A 86 -4.59 2.91 0.37
C VAL A 86 -4.26 4.11 1.23
N THR A 87 -5.19 5.06 1.31
CA THR A 87 -5.05 6.26 2.14
C THR A 87 -6.12 6.24 3.23
N VAL A 88 -5.67 6.34 4.47
CA VAL A 88 -6.47 6.30 5.70
C VAL A 88 -6.56 7.73 6.23
N LYS A 89 -7.73 8.35 6.15
CA LYS A 89 -7.91 9.76 6.50
C LYS A 89 -8.18 9.97 7.99
N VAL A 90 -7.34 10.71 8.69
CA VAL A 90 -7.48 10.96 10.14
C VAL A 90 -7.68 12.43 10.44
N PRO A 91 -8.36 12.79 11.54
CA PRO A 91 -8.43 14.17 12.01
C PRO A 91 -7.05 14.82 12.18
N VAL A 92 -6.96 16.12 11.90
CA VAL A 92 -5.78 16.91 12.27
C VAL A 92 -5.60 16.87 13.80
N GLY A 93 -4.37 16.61 14.25
CA GLY A 93 -4.01 16.39 15.65
C GLY A 93 -3.86 14.93 16.03
N THR A 94 -4.13 13.98 15.12
CA THR A 94 -3.99 12.55 15.39
C THR A 94 -2.52 12.16 15.58
N ARG A 95 -2.22 11.45 16.67
CA ARG A 95 -0.92 10.83 16.93
C ARG A 95 -0.92 9.39 16.44
N VAL A 96 0.13 9.00 15.70
CA VAL A 96 0.30 7.66 15.15
C VAL A 96 1.35 6.93 15.95
N ILE A 97 0.97 5.80 16.54
CA ILE A 97 1.84 4.96 17.38
C ILE A 97 1.81 3.55 16.84
N ASP A 98 2.98 2.95 16.65
CA ASP A 98 3.09 1.52 16.36
C ASP A 98 2.81 0.74 17.65
N GLN A 99 1.76 -0.09 17.65
CA GLN A 99 1.40 -0.87 18.83
C GLN A 99 2.38 -2.02 19.15
N GLY A 100 3.15 -2.50 18.18
CA GLY A 100 4.13 -3.55 18.39
C GLY A 100 5.39 -3.04 19.11
N THR A 101 5.85 -1.83 18.76
CA THR A 101 7.08 -1.24 19.31
C THR A 101 6.81 -0.16 20.37
N GLY A 102 5.62 0.44 20.38
CA GLY A 102 5.29 1.60 21.19
C GLY A 102 5.89 2.91 20.67
N GLU A 103 6.55 2.89 19.51
CA GLU A 103 7.18 4.07 18.93
C GLU A 103 6.14 5.02 18.33
N THR A 104 6.32 6.32 18.54
CA THR A 104 5.51 7.35 17.87
C THR A 104 6.05 7.54 16.46
N MET A 105 5.30 7.07 15.47
CA MET A 105 5.66 7.19 14.05
C MET A 105 5.53 8.64 13.55
N GLY A 106 4.59 9.41 14.12
CA GLY A 106 4.41 10.82 13.80
C GLY A 106 3.14 11.43 14.36
N ASP A 107 3.06 12.76 14.26
CA ASP A 107 1.89 13.56 14.62
C ASP A 107 1.33 14.26 13.36
N MET A 108 0.03 14.14 13.13
CA MET A 108 -0.68 14.66 11.96
C MET A 108 -1.14 16.11 12.18
N THR A 109 -0.22 17.06 12.09
CA THR A 109 -0.40 18.44 12.58
C THR A 109 -1.09 19.41 11.61
N LYS A 110 -1.15 19.07 10.31
CA LYS A 110 -1.69 19.96 9.26
C LYS A 110 -2.53 19.20 8.28
N HIS A 111 -3.57 19.84 7.75
CA HIS A 111 -4.38 19.27 6.67
C HIS A 111 -3.52 18.89 5.46
N GLY A 112 -3.79 17.71 4.89
CA GLY A 112 -3.07 17.14 3.74
C GLY A 112 -1.70 16.55 4.07
N GLN A 113 -1.26 16.56 5.33
CA GLN A 113 -0.04 15.88 5.75
C GLN A 113 -0.21 14.37 5.52
N ARG A 114 0.82 13.73 4.92
CA ARG A 114 0.90 12.29 4.65
C ARG A 114 2.20 11.72 5.19
#